data_AF-A0A965XR76-F1
#
_entry.id   AF-A0A965XR76-F1
#
_cell.length_a   1.000
_cell.length_b   1.000
_cell.length_c   1.000
_cell.angle_alpha   90.00
_cell.angle_beta   90.00
_cell.angle_gamma   90.00
#
_symmetry.space_group_name_H-M   'P 1'
#
loop_
_entity.id
_entity.type
_entity.pdbx_description
1 polymer ?
#
loop_
_entity_poly.entity_id
_entity_poly.type
_entity_poly.pdbx_seq_one_letter_code
_entity_poly.pdbx_strand_id
1 'polypeptide(L)'
;MGIEPSAAPGPEPLMRSQGLSEYGGLLFLLPLLEQTNIVAAIVGAEQFKGRSLRWFLHALALQLLPLQAHDPVALAFCGLRPDDPMPGRDEPGPDQREKRLLAQWRLTLVERLAELMPHDQRQMDPERILHKVCHRNARIIADPGWIEVIFSLREVVTEVRRAGLDLDPGFIPWLGVVMKFYYE
;
A
#
# COMPACT_ATOMS: atom_id res chain seq x y z
N MET A 1 -33.76 19.17 -44.28
CA MET A 1 -33.79 19.01 -42.81
C MET A 1 -32.90 17.81 -42.50
N GLY A 2 -31.59 18.05 -42.37
CA GLY A 2 -30.60 16.99 -42.15
C GLY A 2 -30.40 16.80 -40.66
N ILE A 3 -30.58 15.57 -40.17
CA ILE A 3 -30.29 15.19 -38.79
C ILE A 3 -28.77 15.02 -38.70
N GLU A 4 -28.10 15.91 -37.96
CA GLU A 4 -26.70 15.70 -37.61
C GLU A 4 -26.58 14.50 -36.67
N PRO A 5 -25.59 13.61 -36.87
CA PRO A 5 -25.35 12.51 -35.96
C PRO A 5 -24.82 13.06 -34.63
N SER A 6 -25.59 12.85 -33.56
CA SER A 6 -25.18 13.11 -32.19
C SER A 6 -23.89 12.32 -31.90
N ALA A 7 -22.77 13.02 -31.73
CA ALA A 7 -21.52 12.42 -31.30
C ALA A 7 -21.73 11.78 -29.93
N ALA A 8 -21.44 10.48 -29.81
CA ALA A 8 -21.39 9.81 -28.52
C ALA A 8 -20.42 10.58 -27.62
N PRO A 9 -20.77 10.86 -26.35
CA PRO A 9 -19.84 11.49 -25.43
C PRO A 9 -18.55 10.65 -25.39
N GLY A 10 -17.40 11.30 -25.61
CA GLY A 10 -16.10 10.65 -25.45
C GLY A 10 -15.96 10.08 -24.03
N PRO A 11 -15.05 9.11 -23.81
CA PRO A 11 -14.82 8.57 -22.47
C PRO A 11 -14.59 9.72 -21.50
N GLU A 12 -15.38 9.76 -20.42
CA GLU A 12 -15.17 10.74 -19.35
C GLU A 12 -13.70 10.66 -18.91
N PRO A 13 -12.99 11.80 -18.78
CA PRO A 13 -11.62 11.78 -18.32
C PRO A 13 -11.60 11.08 -16.96
N LEU A 14 -10.87 9.97 -16.87
CA LEU A 14 -10.70 9.22 -15.63
C LEU A 14 -10.18 10.22 -14.60
N MET A 15 -11.06 10.64 -13.67
CA MET A 15 -10.73 11.71 -12.76
C MET A 15 -9.61 11.24 -11.83
N ARG A 16 -8.55 12.04 -11.80
CA ARG A 16 -7.46 11.94 -10.85
C ARG A 16 -8.03 12.13 -9.46
N SER A 17 -7.84 11.14 -8.58
CA SER A 17 -8.31 11.21 -7.20
C SER A 17 -7.16 11.46 -6.25
N GLN A 18 -7.47 12.01 -5.08
CA GLN A 18 -6.45 12.34 -4.08
C GLN A 18 -6.97 12.17 -2.67
N GLY A 19 -6.06 11.89 -1.74
CA GLY A 19 -6.37 11.81 -0.32
C GLY A 19 -5.13 12.04 0.54
N LEU A 20 -5.35 12.39 1.81
CA LEU A 20 -4.29 12.59 2.80
C LEU A 20 -4.22 11.39 3.74
N SER A 21 -3.01 11.05 4.17
CA SER A 21 -2.77 10.04 5.19
C SER A 21 -1.59 10.46 6.07
N GLU A 22 -1.67 10.14 7.36
CA GLU A 22 -0.57 10.31 8.32
C GLU A 22 0.43 9.15 8.28
N TYR A 23 0.13 8.10 7.49
CA TYR A 23 0.87 6.85 7.47
C TYR A 23 1.46 6.50 6.10
N GLY A 24 1.84 7.51 5.30
CA GLY A 24 2.39 7.36 3.96
C GLY A 24 3.57 6.39 3.87
N GLY A 25 4.37 6.28 4.94
CA GLY A 25 5.51 5.38 5.02
C GLY A 25 5.15 3.89 4.99
N LEU A 26 3.86 3.53 5.11
CA LEU A 26 3.39 2.16 4.86
C LEU A 26 3.84 1.66 3.47
N LEU A 27 3.86 2.55 2.47
CA LEU A 27 4.20 2.19 1.09
C LEU A 27 5.68 1.84 0.92
N PHE A 28 6.54 2.19 1.89
CA PHE A 28 7.93 1.72 1.93
C PHE A 28 8.07 0.22 2.20
N LEU A 29 7.00 -0.43 2.66
CA LEU A 29 7.00 -1.87 2.91
C LEU A 29 6.67 -2.69 1.64
N LEU A 30 6.27 -2.06 0.53
CA LEU A 30 5.93 -2.76 -0.71
C LEU A 30 7.08 -3.63 -1.24
N PRO A 31 8.35 -3.15 -1.30
CA PRO A 31 9.46 -4.01 -1.70
C PRO A 31 9.70 -5.18 -0.73
N LEU A 32 9.33 -5.03 0.55
CA LEU A 32 9.51 -6.09 1.55
C LEU A 32 8.52 -7.23 1.34
N LEU A 33 7.33 -6.97 0.82
CA LEU A 33 6.36 -8.02 0.47
C LEU A 33 6.92 -9.00 -0.57
N GLU A 34 7.69 -8.51 -1.54
CA GLU A 34 8.38 -9.35 -2.52
C GLU A 34 9.57 -10.08 -1.87
N GLN A 35 10.43 -9.36 -1.15
CA GLN A 35 11.62 -9.95 -0.50
C GLN A 35 11.29 -11.06 0.49
N THR A 36 10.14 -10.97 1.14
CA THR A 36 9.64 -11.95 2.12
C THR A 36 8.74 -13.02 1.49
N ASN A 37 8.58 -13.00 0.16
CA ASN A 37 7.79 -13.97 -0.61
C ASN A 37 6.28 -14.00 -0.25
N ILE A 38 5.77 -12.96 0.41
CA ILE A 38 4.36 -12.89 0.83
C ILE A 38 3.43 -12.86 -0.39
N VAL A 39 3.77 -12.07 -1.41
CA VAL A 39 2.97 -11.96 -2.64
C VAL A 39 2.81 -13.33 -3.31
N ALA A 40 3.91 -14.07 -3.48
CA ALA A 40 3.88 -15.39 -4.08
C ALA A 40 3.10 -16.39 -3.22
N ALA A 41 3.20 -16.30 -1.89
CA ALA A 41 2.43 -17.13 -0.97
C ALA A 41 0.91 -16.87 -1.08
N ILE A 42 0.47 -15.64 -1.33
CA ILE A 42 -0.94 -15.31 -1.57
C ILE A 42 -1.40 -15.84 -2.92
N VAL A 43 -0.66 -15.55 -3.99
CA VAL A 43 -1.06 -15.89 -5.37
C VAL A 43 -1.03 -17.40 -5.63
N GLY A 44 -0.06 -18.12 -5.08
CA GLY A 44 0.15 -19.55 -5.35
C GLY A 44 -0.70 -20.49 -4.48
N ALA A 45 -1.40 -19.98 -3.48
CA ALA A 45 -2.07 -20.81 -2.51
C ALA A 45 -3.55 -21.04 -2.87
N GLU A 46 -3.83 -22.26 -3.33
CA GLU A 46 -5.18 -22.78 -3.64
C GLU A 46 -6.21 -22.53 -2.54
N GLN A 47 -5.78 -22.55 -1.28
CA GLN A 47 -6.63 -22.29 -0.12
C GLN A 47 -7.19 -20.86 -0.04
N PHE A 48 -6.75 -19.95 -0.93
CA PHE A 48 -7.15 -18.55 -0.98
C PHE A 48 -7.98 -18.19 -2.22
N LYS A 49 -8.41 -19.19 -3.02
CA LYS A 49 -9.19 -18.98 -4.26
C LYS A 49 -10.47 -18.14 -4.09
N GLY A 50 -10.97 -17.96 -2.87
CA GLY A 50 -12.13 -17.12 -2.56
C GLY A 50 -11.83 -15.64 -2.31
N ARG A 51 -10.56 -15.23 -2.24
CA ARG A 51 -10.15 -13.84 -1.95
C ARG A 51 -9.20 -13.32 -3.01
N SER A 52 -9.26 -12.02 -3.27
CA SER A 52 -8.29 -11.35 -4.15
C SER A 52 -6.98 -11.02 -3.43
N LEU A 53 -5.89 -10.86 -4.18
CA LEU A 53 -4.63 -10.34 -3.64
C LEU A 53 -4.84 -8.97 -2.96
N ARG A 54 -5.63 -8.08 -3.58
CA ARG A 54 -5.94 -6.76 -3.03
C ARG A 54 -6.62 -6.84 -1.66
N TRP A 55 -7.50 -7.82 -1.48
CA TRP A 55 -8.15 -8.07 -0.19
C TRP A 55 -7.13 -8.41 0.91
N PHE A 56 -6.19 -9.32 0.64
CA PHE A 56 -5.17 -9.68 1.63
C PHE A 56 -4.23 -8.54 1.95
N LEU A 57 -3.81 -7.78 0.94
CA LEU A 57 -2.92 -6.63 1.13
C LEU A 57 -3.60 -5.52 1.94
N HIS A 58 -4.88 -5.24 1.65
CA HIS A 58 -5.67 -4.28 2.42
C HIS A 58 -5.85 -4.74 3.87
N ALA A 59 -6.24 -6.01 4.09
CA ALA A 59 -6.34 -6.57 5.44
C ALA A 59 -5.00 -6.54 6.19
N LEU A 60 -3.88 -6.76 5.51
CA LEU A 60 -2.53 -6.68 6.07
C LEU A 60 -2.16 -5.25 6.45
N ALA A 61 -2.49 -4.25 5.62
CA ALA A 61 -2.29 -2.84 5.95
C ALA A 61 -3.00 -2.46 7.25
N LEU A 62 -4.25 -2.88 7.42
CA LEU A 62 -5.04 -2.63 8.63
C LEU A 62 -4.54 -3.39 9.88
N GLN A 63 -3.73 -4.45 9.69
CA GLN A 63 -3.07 -5.18 10.78
C GLN A 63 -1.72 -4.58 11.15
N LEU A 64 -1.04 -3.95 10.19
CA LEU A 64 0.24 -3.28 10.42
C LEU A 64 0.06 -1.99 11.21
N LEU A 65 -0.98 -1.21 10.91
CA LEU A 65 -1.18 0.14 11.44
C LEU A 65 -2.64 0.41 11.80
N PRO A 66 -2.92 1.33 12.74
CA PRO A 66 -4.28 1.69 13.15
C PRO A 66 -4.98 2.60 12.12
N LEU A 67 -5.12 2.11 10.89
CA LEU A 67 -5.70 2.83 9.76
C LEU A 67 -7.22 2.72 9.72
N GLN A 68 -7.88 3.74 9.19
CA GLN A 68 -9.26 3.62 8.74
C GLN A 68 -9.31 2.76 7.47
N ALA A 69 -10.38 1.98 7.28
CA ALA A 69 -10.48 1.07 6.13
C ALA A 69 -10.45 1.79 4.76
N HIS A 70 -10.91 3.05 4.72
CA HIS A 70 -10.86 3.92 3.54
C HIS A 70 -9.64 4.85 3.53
N ASP A 71 -8.64 4.64 4.39
CA ASP A 71 -7.45 5.48 4.39
C ASP A 71 -6.76 5.40 3.03
N PRO A 72 -6.42 6.53 2.40
CA PRO A 72 -5.78 6.55 1.08
C PRO A 72 -4.52 5.70 0.99
N VAL A 73 -3.74 5.58 2.07
CA VAL A 73 -2.51 4.75 2.05
C VAL A 73 -2.83 3.26 2.11
N ALA A 74 -3.90 2.86 2.82
CA ALA A 74 -4.34 1.46 2.85
C ALA A 74 -4.83 1.01 1.46
N LEU A 75 -5.54 1.89 0.75
CA LEU A 75 -5.97 1.67 -0.63
C LEU A 75 -4.76 1.62 -1.58
N ALA A 76 -3.84 2.58 -1.48
CA ALA A 76 -2.62 2.60 -2.30
C ALA A 76 -1.74 1.36 -2.09
N PHE A 77 -1.66 0.83 -0.85
CA PHE A 77 -0.89 -0.38 -0.53
C PHE A 77 -1.42 -1.64 -1.25
N CYS A 78 -2.71 -1.66 -1.60
CA CYS A 78 -3.31 -2.69 -2.44
C CYS A 78 -3.54 -2.23 -3.90
N GLY A 79 -2.86 -1.16 -4.32
CA GLY A 79 -2.83 -0.63 -5.69
C GLY A 79 -4.12 0.07 -6.12
N LEU A 80 -4.95 0.52 -5.18
CA LEU A 80 -6.21 1.21 -5.43
C LEU A 80 -6.06 2.72 -5.24
N ARG A 81 -6.94 3.47 -5.90
CA ARG A 81 -7.02 4.93 -5.79
C ARG A 81 -7.83 5.33 -4.55
N PRO A 82 -7.66 6.56 -4.02
CA PRO A 82 -8.41 7.06 -2.87
C PRO A 82 -9.93 6.91 -2.95
N ASP A 83 -10.51 7.09 -4.15
CA ASP A 83 -11.97 7.01 -4.37
C ASP A 83 -12.46 5.60 -4.80
N ASP A 84 -11.54 4.65 -4.98
CA ASP A 84 -11.93 3.28 -5.31
C ASP A 84 -12.59 2.61 -4.09
N PRO A 85 -13.55 1.69 -4.30
CA PRO A 85 -14.15 0.96 -3.20
C PRO A 85 -13.09 0.10 -2.48
N MET A 86 -13.11 0.10 -1.15
CA MET A 86 -12.21 -0.76 -0.37
C MET A 86 -12.44 -2.24 -0.69
N PRO A 87 -11.38 -3.06 -0.79
CA PRO A 87 -11.51 -4.49 -1.05
C PRO A 87 -12.41 -5.18 -0.02
N GLY A 88 -13.27 -6.08 -0.47
CA GLY A 88 -14.11 -6.87 0.42
C GLY A 88 -15.21 -6.11 1.17
N ARG A 89 -15.60 -4.91 0.71
CA ARG A 89 -16.71 -4.12 1.30
C ARG A 89 -17.96 -4.96 1.62
N ASP A 90 -18.33 -5.84 0.69
CA ASP A 90 -19.53 -6.68 0.79
C ASP A 90 -19.18 -8.14 1.13
N GLU A 91 -17.93 -8.41 1.47
CA GLU A 91 -17.45 -9.74 1.83
C GLU A 91 -17.35 -9.89 3.36
N PRO A 92 -17.50 -11.10 3.92
CA PRO A 92 -17.20 -11.35 5.32
C PRO A 92 -15.74 -10.99 5.63
N GLY A 93 -15.50 -10.50 6.85
CA GLY A 93 -14.14 -10.28 7.36
C GLY A 93 -13.32 -11.58 7.43
N PRO A 94 -12.02 -11.49 7.78
CA PRO A 94 -11.13 -12.63 7.78
C PRO A 94 -11.60 -13.72 8.76
N ASP A 95 -11.59 -14.96 8.29
CA ASP A 95 -11.82 -16.14 9.14
C ASP A 95 -10.62 -16.38 10.08
N GLN A 96 -10.72 -17.40 10.94
CA GLN A 96 -9.67 -17.68 11.93
C GLN A 96 -8.34 -18.12 11.30
N ARG A 97 -8.36 -18.75 10.13
CA ARG A 97 -7.16 -19.17 9.39
C ARG A 97 -6.51 -17.96 8.72
N GLU A 98 -7.30 -17.14 8.02
CA GLU A 98 -6.87 -15.88 7.40
C GLU A 98 -6.26 -14.94 8.44
N LYS A 99 -6.88 -14.79 9.62
CA LYS A 99 -6.33 -14.00 10.75
C LYS A 99 -4.94 -14.47 11.19
N ARG A 100 -4.72 -15.79 11.32
CA ARG A 100 -3.41 -16.33 11.71
C ARG A 100 -2.33 -16.06 10.67
N LEU A 101 -2.68 -16.15 9.40
CA LEU A 101 -1.76 -15.88 8.29
C LEU A 101 -1.41 -14.39 8.22
N LEU A 102 -2.40 -13.51 8.33
CA LEU A 102 -2.18 -12.07 8.39
C LEU A 102 -1.26 -11.70 9.57
N ALA A 103 -1.48 -12.29 10.74
CA ALA A 103 -0.61 -12.09 11.91
C ALA A 103 0.83 -12.59 11.66
N GLN A 104 0.99 -13.73 10.98
CA GLN A 104 2.30 -14.27 10.62
C GLN A 104 3.03 -13.35 9.63
N TRP A 105 2.38 -12.93 8.55
CA TRP A 105 2.99 -12.04 7.56
C TRP A 105 3.31 -10.67 8.13
N ARG A 106 2.45 -10.16 9.01
CA ARG A 106 2.73 -8.94 9.77
C ARG A 106 4.02 -9.09 10.57
N LEU A 107 4.18 -10.18 11.34
CA LEU A 107 5.41 -10.43 12.10
C LEU A 107 6.63 -10.47 11.17
N THR A 108 6.55 -11.22 10.07
CA THR A 108 7.63 -11.32 9.08
C THR A 108 8.04 -9.96 8.51
N LEU A 109 7.07 -9.09 8.17
CA LEU A 109 7.37 -7.74 7.68
C LEU A 109 8.01 -6.86 8.74
N VAL A 110 7.51 -6.91 9.97
CA VAL A 110 8.02 -6.11 11.09
C VAL A 110 9.44 -6.51 11.45
N GLU A 111 9.73 -7.82 11.52
CA GLU A 111 11.08 -8.34 11.73
C GLU A 111 12.00 -7.93 10.59
N ARG A 112 11.57 -8.12 9.33
CA ARG A 112 12.37 -7.74 8.17
C ARG A 112 12.66 -6.24 8.13
N LEU A 113 11.69 -5.41 8.47
CA LEU A 113 11.89 -3.97 8.57
C LEU A 113 12.93 -3.62 9.64
N ALA A 114 12.84 -4.26 10.82
CA ALA A 114 13.79 -4.03 11.90
C ALA A 114 15.22 -4.40 11.47
N GLU A 115 15.42 -5.52 10.77
CA GLU A 115 16.75 -5.93 10.25
C GLU A 115 17.42 -4.89 9.36
N LEU A 116 16.63 -4.12 8.59
CA LEU A 116 17.14 -3.08 7.70
C LEU A 116 17.57 -1.81 8.45
N MET A 117 17.18 -1.67 9.71
CA MET A 117 17.49 -0.47 10.49
C MET A 117 18.95 -0.47 10.97
N PRO A 118 19.55 0.73 11.17
CA PRO A 118 20.83 0.88 11.84
C PRO A 118 20.90 0.15 13.18
N HIS A 119 22.11 -0.26 13.60
CA HIS A 119 22.30 -1.11 14.79
C HIS A 119 21.75 -0.48 16.09
N ASP A 120 21.90 0.84 16.25
CA ASP A 120 21.35 1.62 17.35
C ASP A 120 19.81 1.58 17.39
N GLN A 121 19.15 1.52 16.24
CA GLN A 121 17.69 1.44 16.14
C GLN A 121 17.19 0.01 16.20
N ARG A 122 17.97 -0.98 15.77
CA ARG A 122 17.62 -2.41 15.84
C ARG A 122 17.35 -2.94 17.25
N GLN A 123 17.85 -2.25 18.28
CA GLN A 123 17.60 -2.59 19.68
C GLN A 123 16.25 -2.07 20.19
N MET A 124 15.57 -1.22 19.42
CA MET A 124 14.23 -0.76 19.73
C MET A 124 13.22 -1.88 19.55
N ASP A 125 12.09 -1.75 20.25
CA ASP A 125 10.91 -2.55 19.99
C ASP A 125 10.52 -2.49 18.48
N PRO A 126 10.40 -3.64 17.78
CA PRO A 126 10.05 -3.68 16.36
C PRO A 126 8.75 -2.94 16.03
N GLU A 127 7.77 -2.93 16.94
CA GLU A 127 6.52 -2.17 16.76
C GLU A 127 6.77 -0.66 16.71
N ARG A 128 7.69 -0.19 17.54
CA ARG A 128 8.09 1.22 17.55
C ARG A 128 8.86 1.58 16.29
N ILE A 129 9.66 0.66 15.74
CA ILE A 129 10.31 0.84 14.44
C ILE A 129 9.25 0.96 13.34
N LEU A 130 8.30 0.02 13.29
CA LEU A 130 7.19 0.05 12.33
C LEU A 130 6.46 1.38 12.36
N HIS A 131 6.02 1.82 13.55
CA HIS A 131 5.32 3.08 13.71
C HIS A 131 6.20 4.27 13.27
N LYS A 132 7.47 4.32 13.68
CA LYS A 132 8.41 5.39 13.29
C LYS A 132 8.67 5.45 11.78
N VAL A 133 8.69 4.31 11.10
CA VAL A 133 8.88 4.22 9.64
C VAL A 133 7.59 4.52 8.88
N CYS A 134 6.43 4.18 9.42
CA CYS A 134 5.18 4.37 8.69
C CYS A 134 4.53 5.73 8.91
N HIS A 135 4.66 6.31 10.11
CA HIS A 135 4.03 7.58 10.48
C HIS A 135 4.72 8.76 9.79
N ARG A 136 4.27 9.08 8.58
CA ARG A 136 4.74 10.12 7.68
C ARG A 136 3.56 10.71 6.94
N ASN A 137 3.39 12.02 7.03
CA ASN A 137 2.33 12.69 6.29
C ASN A 137 2.58 12.57 4.78
N ALA A 138 1.57 12.10 4.07
CA ALA A 138 1.61 11.99 2.62
C ALA A 138 0.28 12.36 1.98
N ARG A 139 0.36 12.95 0.79
CA ARG A 139 -0.75 13.07 -0.14
C ARG A 139 -0.63 11.96 -1.17
N ILE A 140 -1.66 11.13 -1.27
CA ILE A 140 -1.79 10.12 -2.30
C ILE A 140 -2.54 10.76 -3.47
N ILE A 141 -1.97 10.71 -4.67
CA ILE A 141 -2.62 11.18 -5.88
C ILE A 141 -2.60 10.03 -6.89
N ALA A 142 -3.73 9.67 -7.46
CA ALA A 142 -3.83 8.47 -8.28
C ALA A 142 -4.66 8.65 -9.55
N ASP A 143 -4.09 8.14 -10.63
CA ASP A 143 -4.74 7.88 -11.91
C ASP A 143 -4.85 6.35 -12.08
N PRO A 144 -5.69 5.83 -12.99
CA PRO A 144 -5.76 4.39 -13.24
C PRO A 144 -4.39 3.82 -13.65
N GLY A 145 -3.85 2.91 -12.82
CA GLY A 145 -2.54 2.31 -13.02
C GLY A 145 -1.34 3.18 -12.60
N TRP A 146 -1.56 4.34 -11.99
CA TRP A 146 -0.49 5.25 -11.57
C TRP A 146 -0.79 5.87 -10.20
N ILE A 147 0.17 5.78 -9.27
CA ILE A 147 0.05 6.32 -7.91
C ILE A 147 1.28 7.17 -7.59
N GLU A 148 1.04 8.41 -7.22
CA GLU A 148 2.04 9.34 -6.71
C GLU A 148 1.85 9.53 -5.21
N VAL A 149 2.95 9.46 -4.48
CA VAL A 149 2.99 9.65 -3.04
C VAL A 149 3.83 10.88 -2.78
N ILE A 150 3.17 11.97 -2.41
CA ILE A 150 3.83 13.24 -2.13
C ILE A 150 4.05 13.32 -0.61
N PHE A 151 5.27 13.09 -0.18
CA PHE A 151 5.70 13.29 1.19
C PHE A 151 6.08 14.76 1.41
N SER A 152 5.89 15.26 2.63
CA SER A 152 6.47 16.55 3.02
C SER A 152 8.00 16.43 3.09
N LEU A 153 8.74 17.47 2.70
CA LEU A 153 10.20 17.55 2.89
C LEU A 153 10.63 17.32 4.34
N ARG A 154 9.75 17.58 5.32
CA ARG A 154 10.01 17.31 6.75
C ARG A 154 10.04 15.82 7.11
N GLU A 155 9.50 14.97 6.25
CA GLU A 155 9.41 13.52 6.46
C GLU A 155 10.67 12.77 5.98
N VAL A 156 11.65 13.49 5.41
CA VAL A 156 12.94 12.92 5.01
C VAL A 156 13.73 12.55 6.27
N VAL A 157 13.98 11.25 6.44
CA VAL A 157 14.76 10.72 7.56
C VAL A 157 15.92 9.91 6.99
N THR A 158 17.13 10.26 7.41
CA THR A 158 18.36 9.73 6.82
C THR A 158 18.50 8.21 6.95
N GLU A 159 17.96 7.63 8.01
CA GLU A 159 18.03 6.20 8.29
C GLU A 159 17.14 5.41 7.33
N VAL A 160 15.98 5.94 6.97
CA VAL A 160 15.10 5.36 5.94
C VAL A 160 15.77 5.43 4.57
N ARG A 161 16.38 6.58 4.25
CA ARG A 161 17.14 6.76 3.00
C ARG A 161 18.33 5.82 2.89
N ARG A 162 19.08 5.65 3.97
CA ARG A 162 20.21 4.71 4.05
C ARG A 162 19.79 3.25 3.96
N ALA A 163 18.62 2.92 4.49
CA ALA A 163 18.02 1.60 4.35
C ALA A 163 17.44 1.35 2.95
N GLY A 164 17.37 2.37 2.09
CA GLY A 164 16.82 2.28 0.74
C GLY A 164 15.31 2.05 0.68
N LEU A 165 14.60 2.27 1.79
CA LEU A 165 13.18 1.94 1.95
C LEU A 165 12.25 2.86 1.15
N ASP A 166 12.66 4.11 1.00
CA ASP A 166 11.89 5.18 0.36
C ASP A 166 12.36 5.43 -1.09
N LEU A 167 13.05 4.46 -1.70
CA LEU A 167 13.39 4.51 -3.12
C LEU A 167 12.11 4.34 -3.95
N ASP A 168 12.08 4.98 -5.12
CA ASP A 168 10.98 4.85 -6.07
C ASP A 168 10.72 3.37 -6.41
N PRO A 169 9.52 2.82 -6.12
CA PRO A 169 9.22 1.44 -6.47
C PRO A 169 9.13 1.22 -7.99
N GLY A 170 8.73 2.26 -8.75
CA GLY A 170 8.53 2.13 -10.19
C GLY A 170 7.30 1.28 -10.51
N PHE A 171 7.37 0.47 -11.56
CA PHE A 171 6.27 -0.44 -11.92
C PHE A 171 6.25 -1.64 -10.97
N ILE A 172 5.11 -1.89 -10.32
CA ILE A 172 4.87 -3.00 -9.40
C ILE A 172 3.95 -4.01 -10.11
N PRO A 173 4.48 -5.10 -10.70
CA PRO A 173 3.72 -5.96 -11.62
C PRO A 173 2.50 -6.62 -10.98
N TRP A 174 2.61 -7.07 -9.74
CA TRP A 174 1.53 -7.74 -9.02
C TRP A 174 0.42 -6.81 -8.52
N LEU A 175 0.67 -5.49 -8.49
CA LEU A 175 -0.38 -4.49 -8.31
C LEU A 175 -0.94 -3.97 -9.64
N GLY A 176 -0.16 -4.08 -10.72
CA GLY A 176 -0.49 -3.48 -12.01
C GLY A 176 -0.47 -1.95 -11.97
N VAL A 177 0.36 -1.36 -11.10
CA VAL A 177 0.48 0.09 -10.95
C VAL A 177 1.93 0.55 -11.04
N VAL A 178 2.15 1.74 -11.55
CA VAL A 178 3.40 2.49 -11.35
C VAL A 178 3.26 3.32 -10.09
N MET A 179 4.23 3.22 -9.19
CA MET A 179 4.29 4.01 -7.96
C MET A 179 5.55 4.88 -7.92
N LYS A 180 5.36 6.15 -7.56
CA LYS A 180 6.42 7.16 -7.49
C LYS A 180 6.35 7.94 -6.18
N PHE A 181 7.50 8.16 -5.56
CA PHE A 181 7.63 8.92 -4.33
C PHE A 181 8.26 10.29 -4.63
N TYR A 182 7.57 11.35 -4.22
CA TYR A 182 8.03 12.72 -4.33
C TYR A 182 8.14 13.34 -2.95
N TYR A 183 9.03 14.31 -2.81
CA TYR A 183 9.18 15.10 -1.59
C TYR A 183 9.05 16.58 -1.95
N GLU A 184 8.06 17.24 -1.36
CA GLU A 184 7.68 18.64 -1.61
C GLU A 184 7.64 19.49 -0.33
#